data_AF-A0A397A4U0-F1
#
_entry.id   AF-A0A397A4U0-F1
#
_cell.length_a   1.000
_cell.length_b   1.000
_cell.length_c   1.000
_cell.angle_alpha   90.00
_cell.angle_beta   90.00
_cell.angle_gamma   90.00
#
_symmetry.space_group_name_H-M   'P 1'
#
loop_
_entity.id
_entity.type
_entity.pdbx_description
1 polymer ?
#
loop_
_entity_poly.entity_id
_entity_poly.type
_entity_poly.pdbx_seq_one_letter_code
_entity_poly.pdbx_strand_id
1 'polypeptide(L)'
;RDMIVLAMEFAAYPLRQHTPSSSQSSSIRLALSSNAACNALCTIVATKWPRDVTVVVVNCALDGLLAWLALLSESAVQRALDHDHDDAYLDTVSAFVETFLSHHLRHLHHARYIASLSALLGHVVTLTSLQPHVSGLFHCLTVWEVFVSHVEDIEENEMGRQSNGGLLRSYEVGLVGVMQLLVERMLFASNGPQLGELDEEDGGGNPTTTTTTTRSTYDEYADKEDDIATGALVDQDQTSTELSDLKAFVFECFSLVRRITRVHDLTVQCALLSCVSAQHVTNSNVVADKSTGWDILVLFVDLAEYITTHRVHTRGAAFVDLENVMQSALNLLAGMGSVFPYAIQVEIPSLGHLYANLQDFCLHLSPSVQCQLYTALAHNVLSTGLSVASFSSLVTPVLTSVVESVVTMQQNAQRVLEPALLAQLMRDISICGALARVVLTKPKQVKLSFYSQVHGVLPYTLDAVRVYMNVLPQCPPSQLSAAVGAIHDLIGFYSDLFRSIRKELPTDIVGATVTTLVELFQHGQFASKLEALGAPGTAVLCAFLKLLRILVEEYSPTLAGLLHR
;
A
#
# COMPACT_ATOMS: atom_id res chain seq x y z
N ARG A 1 -16.02 -40.17 21.99
CA ARG A 1 -17.15 -39.38 21.47
C ARG A 1 -17.84 -38.64 22.61
N ASP A 2 -18.53 -39.34 23.52
CA ASP A 2 -19.35 -38.70 24.56
C ASP A 2 -18.54 -37.76 25.47
N MET A 3 -17.31 -38.13 25.82
CA MET A 3 -16.42 -37.24 26.59
C MET A 3 -16.08 -35.94 25.86
N ILE A 4 -15.88 -35.99 24.53
CA ILE A 4 -15.56 -34.81 23.71
C ILE A 4 -16.80 -33.91 23.59
N VAL A 5 -17.97 -34.51 23.34
CA VAL A 5 -19.24 -33.77 23.25
C VAL A 5 -19.55 -33.07 24.56
N LEU A 6 -19.44 -33.79 25.68
CA LEU A 6 -19.68 -33.24 27.01
C LEU A 6 -18.69 -32.11 27.33
N ALA A 7 -17.40 -32.31 27.05
CA ALA A 7 -16.40 -31.27 27.28
C ALA A 7 -16.64 -30.02 26.41
N MET A 8 -17.07 -30.18 25.16
CA MET A 8 -17.45 -29.06 24.29
C MET A 8 -18.67 -28.29 24.82
N GLU A 9 -19.65 -28.99 25.40
CA GLU A 9 -20.81 -28.33 26.02
C GLU A 9 -20.43 -27.50 27.25
N PHE A 10 -19.54 -28.03 28.10
CA PHE A 10 -19.02 -27.29 29.25
C PHE A 10 -18.16 -26.10 28.83
N ALA A 11 -17.30 -26.28 27.83
CA ALA A 11 -16.43 -25.22 27.35
C ALA A 11 -17.20 -24.09 26.64
N ALA A 12 -18.29 -24.41 25.93
CA ALA A 12 -19.15 -23.42 25.28
C ALA A 12 -20.14 -22.72 26.23
N TYR A 13 -20.22 -23.15 27.49
CA TYR A 13 -21.22 -22.69 28.45
C TYR A 13 -21.20 -21.15 28.66
N PRO A 14 -20.04 -20.48 28.81
CA PRO A 14 -20.00 -19.03 29.01
C PRO A 14 -20.69 -18.22 27.89
N LEU A 15 -20.64 -18.71 26.65
CA LEU A 15 -21.22 -18.02 25.50
C LEU A 15 -22.74 -18.23 25.35
N ARG A 16 -23.31 -19.27 25.98
CA ARG A 16 -24.73 -19.68 25.82
C ARG A 16 -25.71 -19.01 26.80
N GLN A 17 -25.24 -18.38 27.87
CA GLN A 17 -26.13 -17.92 28.95
C GLN A 17 -27.05 -16.77 28.52
N HIS A 18 -28.36 -17.01 28.40
CA HIS A 18 -29.37 -15.99 28.06
C HIS A 18 -30.02 -15.29 29.27
N THR A 19 -29.78 -15.73 30.51
CA THR A 19 -30.44 -15.18 31.70
C THR A 19 -29.54 -15.23 32.94
N PRO A 20 -29.54 -14.19 33.79
CA PRO A 20 -28.70 -14.12 34.98
C PRO A 20 -29.17 -15.13 36.03
N SER A 21 -28.32 -16.09 36.39
CA SER A 21 -28.56 -16.96 37.55
C SER A 21 -28.17 -16.21 38.84
N SER A 22 -29.03 -16.24 39.85
CA SER A 22 -28.99 -15.36 41.02
C SER A 22 -27.96 -15.72 42.10
N SER A 23 -26.93 -16.51 41.81
CA SER A 23 -25.92 -16.92 42.79
C SER A 23 -24.49 -16.83 42.24
N GLN A 24 -23.71 -15.85 42.72
CA GLN A 24 -22.31 -15.64 42.35
C GLN A 24 -21.43 -16.89 42.55
N SER A 25 -21.71 -17.72 43.56
CA SER A 25 -20.93 -18.93 43.85
C SER A 25 -21.11 -20.07 42.84
N SER A 26 -22.22 -20.12 42.09
CA SER A 26 -22.40 -21.11 41.01
C SER A 26 -21.68 -20.69 39.74
N SER A 27 -21.60 -19.38 39.45
CA SER A 27 -20.89 -18.84 38.26
C SER A 27 -19.40 -19.19 38.29
N ILE A 28 -18.73 -18.91 39.42
CA ILE A 28 -17.28 -19.17 39.60
C ILE A 28 -16.93 -20.66 39.41
N ARG A 29 -17.78 -21.58 39.88
CA ARG A 29 -17.56 -23.03 39.70
C ARG A 29 -17.77 -23.48 38.25
N LEU A 30 -18.64 -22.79 37.50
CA LEU A 30 -18.91 -23.06 36.09
C LEU A 30 -17.79 -22.52 35.19
N ALA A 31 -17.22 -21.34 35.50
CA ALA A 31 -16.03 -20.79 34.83
C ALA A 31 -14.81 -21.73 34.92
N LEU A 32 -14.48 -22.16 36.14
CA LEU A 32 -13.40 -23.14 36.38
C LEU A 32 -13.65 -24.46 35.64
N SER A 33 -14.91 -24.87 35.49
CA SER A 33 -15.27 -26.09 34.75
C SER A 33 -15.12 -25.91 33.23
N SER A 34 -15.35 -24.71 32.71
CA SER A 34 -15.16 -24.37 31.30
C SER A 34 -13.67 -24.44 30.92
N ASN A 35 -12.80 -23.75 31.68
CA ASN A 35 -11.36 -23.77 31.44
C ASN A 35 -10.75 -25.16 31.62
N ALA A 36 -11.21 -25.93 32.61
CA ALA A 36 -10.82 -27.33 32.77
C ALA A 36 -11.28 -28.20 31.57
N ALA A 37 -12.46 -27.94 31.01
CA ALA A 37 -12.95 -28.61 29.82
C ALA A 37 -12.12 -28.26 28.58
N CYS A 38 -11.75 -26.98 28.38
CA CYS A 38 -10.82 -26.55 27.33
C CYS A 38 -9.48 -27.30 27.43
N ASN A 39 -8.87 -27.33 28.62
CA ASN A 39 -7.59 -28.00 28.85
C ASN A 39 -7.67 -29.52 28.63
N ALA A 40 -8.78 -30.15 29.03
CA ALA A 40 -9.03 -31.56 28.76
C ALA A 40 -9.16 -31.81 27.24
N LEU A 41 -9.87 -30.94 26.52
CA LEU A 41 -9.99 -31.02 25.06
C LEU A 41 -8.63 -30.87 24.38
N CYS A 42 -7.79 -29.91 24.77
CA CYS A 42 -6.41 -29.76 24.28
C CYS A 42 -5.61 -31.06 24.44
N THR A 43 -5.69 -31.66 25.63
CA THR A 43 -5.00 -32.93 25.93
C THR A 43 -5.51 -34.06 25.02
N ILE A 44 -6.83 -34.17 24.85
CA ILE A 44 -7.45 -35.23 24.02
C ILE A 44 -7.05 -35.08 22.55
N VAL A 45 -7.07 -33.87 21.99
CA VAL A 45 -6.75 -33.65 20.58
C VAL A 45 -5.25 -33.75 20.29
N ALA A 46 -4.38 -33.38 21.24
CA ALA A 46 -2.93 -33.54 21.10
C ALA A 46 -2.47 -35.00 21.26
N THR A 47 -3.27 -35.85 21.91
CA THR A 47 -2.94 -37.26 22.13
C THR A 47 -2.87 -38.03 20.80
N LYS A 48 -1.82 -38.85 20.64
CA LYS A 48 -1.69 -39.75 19.49
C LYS A 48 -2.61 -40.96 19.64
N TRP A 49 -3.69 -40.96 18.87
CA TRP A 49 -4.66 -42.05 18.85
C TRP A 49 -4.40 -43.05 17.69
N PRO A 50 -4.88 -44.31 17.80
CA PRO A 50 -4.99 -45.21 16.66
C PRO A 50 -5.89 -44.60 15.57
N ARG A 51 -5.62 -44.90 14.29
CA ARG A 51 -6.30 -44.28 13.12
C ARG A 51 -7.83 -44.22 13.24
N ASP A 52 -8.46 -45.31 13.67
CA ASP A 52 -9.92 -45.39 13.78
C ASP A 52 -10.46 -44.42 14.85
N VAL A 53 -9.72 -44.26 15.95
CA VAL A 53 -10.05 -43.33 17.03
C VAL A 53 -9.74 -41.90 16.63
N THR A 54 -8.63 -41.65 15.91
CA THR A 54 -8.28 -40.32 15.39
C THR A 54 -9.40 -39.73 14.53
N VAL A 55 -10.00 -40.51 13.63
CA VAL A 55 -11.12 -40.02 12.80
C VAL A 55 -12.32 -39.62 13.66
N VAL A 56 -12.64 -40.39 14.70
CA VAL A 56 -13.72 -40.07 15.63
C VAL A 56 -13.40 -38.80 16.42
N VAL A 57 -12.17 -38.66 16.91
CA VAL A 57 -11.71 -37.47 17.65
C VAL A 57 -11.79 -36.24 16.76
N VAL A 58 -11.26 -36.29 15.54
CA VAL A 58 -11.28 -35.17 14.58
C VAL A 58 -12.71 -34.77 14.23
N ASN A 59 -13.60 -35.71 13.92
CA ASN A 59 -15.00 -35.40 13.60
C ASN A 59 -15.72 -34.76 14.79
N CYS A 60 -15.63 -35.36 15.98
CA CYS A 60 -16.32 -34.83 17.16
C CYS A 60 -15.77 -33.47 17.58
N ALA A 61 -14.45 -33.29 17.47
CA ALA A 61 -13.80 -32.03 17.80
C ALA A 61 -14.16 -30.94 16.78
N LEU A 62 -14.16 -31.24 15.48
CA LEU A 62 -14.52 -30.30 14.43
C LEU A 62 -15.99 -29.86 14.53
N ASP A 63 -16.92 -30.81 14.66
CA ASP A 63 -18.35 -30.50 14.77
C ASP A 63 -18.64 -29.68 16.04
N GLY A 64 -18.02 -30.05 17.16
CA GLY A 64 -18.11 -29.32 18.41
C GLY A 64 -17.53 -27.91 18.31
N LEU A 65 -16.35 -27.78 17.69
CA LEU A 65 -15.67 -26.50 17.51
C LEU A 65 -16.44 -25.57 16.59
N LEU A 66 -16.99 -26.06 15.48
CA LEU A 66 -17.83 -25.25 14.58
C LEU A 66 -19.08 -24.75 15.32
N ALA A 67 -19.77 -25.62 16.04
CA ALA A 67 -20.95 -25.23 16.82
C ALA A 67 -20.62 -24.25 17.94
N TRP A 68 -19.42 -24.38 18.53
CA TRP A 68 -18.95 -23.50 19.59
C TRP A 68 -18.56 -22.12 19.06
N LEU A 69 -17.71 -22.05 18.04
CA LEU A 69 -17.28 -20.77 17.46
C LEU A 69 -18.42 -20.02 16.77
N ALA A 70 -19.47 -20.72 16.32
CA ALA A 70 -20.69 -20.08 15.82
C ALA A 70 -21.44 -19.25 16.88
N LEU A 71 -21.15 -19.44 18.17
CA LEU A 71 -21.72 -18.65 19.27
C LEU A 71 -20.97 -17.33 19.50
N LEU A 72 -19.81 -17.14 18.87
CA LEU A 72 -19.01 -15.93 19.04
C LEU A 72 -19.72 -14.71 18.42
N SER A 73 -19.96 -13.72 19.26
CA SER A 73 -20.41 -12.38 18.89
C SER A 73 -19.92 -11.40 19.96
N GLU A 74 -19.78 -10.13 19.63
CA GLU A 74 -19.42 -9.08 20.59
C GLU A 74 -20.29 -9.15 21.84
N SER A 75 -21.61 -9.29 21.67
CA SER A 75 -22.57 -9.39 22.77
C SER A 75 -22.42 -10.65 23.64
N ALA A 76 -21.93 -11.76 23.07
CA ALA A 76 -21.72 -13.01 23.80
C ALA A 76 -20.38 -13.01 24.54
N VAL A 77 -19.34 -12.45 23.91
CA VAL A 77 -18.02 -12.26 24.50
C VAL A 77 -18.10 -11.27 25.66
N GLN A 78 -18.74 -10.11 25.47
CA GLN A 78 -18.91 -9.13 26.53
C GLN A 78 -19.64 -9.71 27.73
N ARG A 79 -20.70 -10.49 27.51
CA ARG A 79 -21.41 -11.20 28.60
C ARG A 79 -20.54 -12.23 29.31
N ALA A 80 -19.70 -12.94 28.58
CA ALA A 80 -18.81 -13.93 29.16
C ALA A 80 -17.71 -13.27 30.02
N LEU A 81 -17.22 -12.11 29.60
CA LEU A 81 -16.21 -11.32 30.32
C LEU A 81 -16.79 -10.53 31.51
N ASP A 82 -18.03 -10.01 31.39
CA ASP A 82 -18.69 -9.22 32.44
C ASP A 82 -19.15 -10.07 33.64
N HIS A 83 -19.48 -11.35 33.42
CA HIS A 83 -20.08 -12.22 34.44
C HIS A 83 -19.09 -13.12 35.20
N ASP A 84 -17.94 -13.44 34.60
CA ASP A 84 -16.90 -14.27 35.20
C ASP A 84 -15.58 -13.50 35.16
N HIS A 85 -14.97 -13.29 36.33
CA HIS A 85 -13.64 -12.68 36.53
C HIS A 85 -12.47 -13.50 35.92
N ASP A 86 -12.70 -14.13 34.77
CA ASP A 86 -11.75 -15.00 34.08
C ASP A 86 -11.43 -14.36 32.73
N ASP A 87 -10.63 -13.29 32.79
CA ASP A 87 -10.12 -12.57 31.61
C ASP A 87 -9.45 -13.56 30.63
N ALA A 88 -8.93 -14.69 31.11
CA ALA A 88 -8.28 -15.70 30.28
C ALA A 88 -9.22 -16.64 29.50
N TYR A 89 -10.56 -16.55 29.59
CA TYR A 89 -11.45 -17.51 28.91
C TYR A 89 -11.20 -17.55 27.40
N LEU A 90 -11.19 -16.41 26.71
CA LEU A 90 -10.92 -16.37 25.27
C LEU A 90 -9.52 -16.86 24.91
N ASP A 91 -8.54 -16.67 25.78
CA ASP A 91 -7.18 -17.19 25.58
C ASP A 91 -7.18 -18.73 25.58
N THR A 92 -7.93 -19.36 26.48
CA THR A 92 -8.08 -20.82 26.49
C THR A 92 -8.80 -21.36 25.25
N VAL A 93 -9.78 -20.59 24.72
CA VAL A 93 -10.46 -20.93 23.47
C VAL A 93 -9.47 -20.84 22.31
N SER A 94 -8.71 -19.75 22.20
CA SER A 94 -7.68 -19.57 21.18
C SER A 94 -6.61 -20.67 21.27
N ALA A 95 -6.15 -21.02 22.47
CA ALA A 95 -5.17 -22.10 22.69
C ALA A 95 -5.72 -23.48 22.27
N PHE A 96 -7.01 -23.75 22.50
CA PHE A 96 -7.63 -24.99 22.01
C PHE A 96 -7.72 -25.04 20.49
N VAL A 97 -8.12 -23.93 19.85
CA VAL A 97 -8.17 -23.80 18.39
C VAL A 97 -6.79 -24.03 17.79
N GLU A 98 -5.75 -23.41 18.35
CA GLU A 98 -4.36 -23.63 17.98
C GLU A 98 -3.98 -25.11 18.11
N THR A 99 -4.21 -25.72 19.27
CA THR A 99 -3.83 -27.10 19.52
C THR A 99 -4.51 -28.04 18.52
N PHE A 100 -5.81 -27.85 18.24
CA PHE A 100 -6.55 -28.68 17.29
C PHE A 100 -6.01 -28.54 15.86
N LEU A 101 -5.84 -27.31 15.38
CA LEU A 101 -5.43 -27.04 14.00
C LEU A 101 -3.99 -27.46 13.74
N SER A 102 -3.07 -27.19 14.67
CA SER A 102 -1.67 -27.62 14.59
C SER A 102 -1.52 -29.13 14.44
N HIS A 103 -2.42 -29.93 15.02
CA HIS A 103 -2.34 -31.40 14.96
C HIS A 103 -3.16 -32.00 13.81
N HIS A 104 -4.29 -31.39 13.44
CA HIS A 104 -5.31 -32.06 12.62
C HIS A 104 -5.62 -31.40 11.28
N LEU A 105 -5.07 -30.23 10.97
CA LEU A 105 -5.41 -29.48 9.74
C LEU A 105 -5.23 -30.31 8.46
N ARG A 106 -4.17 -31.12 8.35
CA ARG A 106 -3.94 -32.02 7.21
C ARG A 106 -5.11 -32.98 6.94
N HIS A 107 -5.82 -33.41 7.98
CA HIS A 107 -6.99 -34.28 7.82
C HIS A 107 -8.17 -33.52 7.21
N LEU A 108 -8.26 -32.21 7.43
CA LEU A 108 -9.34 -31.34 6.94
C LEU A 108 -9.18 -30.97 5.46
N HIS A 109 -8.03 -31.24 4.84
CA HIS A 109 -7.83 -31.07 3.39
C HIS A 109 -8.53 -32.14 2.56
N HIS A 110 -9.02 -33.21 3.18
CA HIS A 110 -9.82 -34.21 2.48
C HIS A 110 -11.12 -33.59 1.96
N ALA A 111 -11.54 -33.95 0.74
CA ALA A 111 -12.69 -33.38 0.04
C ALA A 111 -14.01 -33.33 0.86
N ARG A 112 -14.16 -34.24 1.84
CA ARG A 112 -15.34 -34.33 2.71
C ARG A 112 -15.44 -33.22 3.76
N TYR A 113 -14.33 -32.51 4.02
CA TYR A 113 -14.24 -31.47 5.06
C TYR A 113 -14.07 -30.07 4.49
N ILE A 114 -13.97 -29.88 3.17
CA ILE A 114 -13.71 -28.57 2.56
C ILE A 114 -14.74 -27.51 3.01
N ALA A 115 -16.03 -27.87 3.07
CA ALA A 115 -17.08 -26.96 3.55
C ALA A 115 -16.89 -26.60 5.03
N SER A 116 -16.59 -27.59 5.87
CA SER A 116 -16.30 -27.40 7.30
C SER A 116 -15.05 -26.55 7.52
N LEU A 117 -14.01 -26.72 6.69
CA LEU A 117 -12.79 -25.93 6.74
C LEU A 117 -13.04 -24.47 6.34
N SER A 118 -13.85 -24.23 5.30
CA SER A 118 -14.23 -22.88 4.90
C SER A 118 -15.04 -22.16 5.99
N ALA A 119 -15.97 -22.84 6.64
CA ALA A 119 -16.70 -22.30 7.79
C ALA A 119 -15.76 -22.03 8.97
N LEU A 120 -14.85 -22.97 9.25
CA LEU A 120 -13.87 -22.84 10.33
C LEU A 120 -12.95 -21.64 10.12
N LEU A 121 -12.46 -21.41 8.90
CA LEU A 121 -11.66 -20.22 8.57
C LEU A 121 -12.40 -18.92 8.89
N GLY A 122 -13.68 -18.81 8.49
CA GLY A 122 -14.50 -17.64 8.83
C GLY A 122 -14.67 -17.46 10.34
N HIS A 123 -14.89 -18.55 11.08
CA HIS A 123 -14.99 -18.51 12.54
C HIS A 123 -13.68 -18.13 13.23
N VAL A 124 -12.52 -18.57 12.70
CA VAL A 124 -11.20 -18.17 13.23
C VAL A 124 -10.94 -16.69 12.97
N VAL A 125 -11.39 -16.13 11.83
CA VAL A 125 -11.37 -14.67 11.60
C VAL A 125 -12.17 -13.95 12.68
N THR A 126 -13.39 -14.40 12.98
CA THR A 126 -14.23 -13.82 14.05
C THR A 126 -13.61 -13.96 15.43
N LEU A 127 -12.99 -15.10 15.75
CA LEU A 127 -12.27 -15.28 17.00
C LEU A 127 -11.09 -14.30 17.10
N THR A 128 -10.33 -14.14 16.01
CA THR A 128 -9.19 -13.21 15.95
C THR A 128 -9.65 -11.76 16.12
N SER A 129 -10.78 -11.36 15.54
CA SER A 129 -11.31 -10.00 15.70
C SER A 129 -11.81 -9.71 17.11
N LEU A 130 -12.37 -10.72 17.78
CA LEU A 130 -12.96 -10.58 19.12
C LEU A 130 -11.97 -10.80 20.26
N GLN A 131 -10.73 -11.21 19.98
CA GLN A 131 -9.73 -11.47 21.01
C GLN A 131 -9.20 -10.14 21.58
N PRO A 132 -9.43 -9.85 22.88
CA PRO A 132 -8.90 -8.64 23.51
C PRO A 132 -7.44 -8.76 23.96
N HIS A 133 -6.98 -9.95 24.33
CA HIS A 133 -5.66 -10.12 24.97
C HIS A 133 -4.55 -10.47 23.98
N VAL A 134 -3.35 -9.93 24.23
CA VAL A 134 -2.16 -10.18 23.41
C VAL A 134 -1.74 -11.66 23.47
N SER A 135 -1.83 -12.29 24.63
CA SER A 135 -1.63 -13.74 24.84
C SER A 135 -2.53 -14.58 23.93
N GLY A 136 -3.83 -14.33 23.96
CA GLY A 136 -4.80 -14.98 23.09
C GLY A 136 -4.59 -14.68 21.60
N LEU A 137 -4.10 -13.48 21.27
CA LEU A 137 -3.78 -13.09 19.89
C LEU A 137 -2.58 -13.87 19.35
N PHE A 138 -1.55 -14.16 20.15
CA PHE A 138 -0.43 -15.02 19.72
C PHE A 138 -0.89 -16.45 19.37
N HIS A 139 -1.86 -16.99 20.11
CA HIS A 139 -2.48 -18.27 19.75
C HIS A 139 -3.20 -18.17 18.40
N CYS A 140 -3.92 -17.08 18.15
CA CYS A 140 -4.54 -16.82 16.85
C CYS A 140 -3.49 -16.67 15.73
N LEU A 141 -2.40 -15.94 15.95
CA LEU A 141 -1.32 -15.80 14.96
C LEU A 141 -0.71 -17.17 14.61
N THR A 142 -0.45 -18.01 15.61
CA THR A 142 0.07 -19.37 15.41
C THR A 142 -0.89 -20.22 14.55
N VAL A 143 -2.20 -20.11 14.78
CA VAL A 143 -3.21 -20.76 13.93
C VAL A 143 -3.09 -20.32 12.47
N TRP A 144 -2.95 -19.02 12.23
CA TRP A 144 -2.81 -18.47 10.89
C TRP A 144 -1.49 -18.87 10.23
N GLU A 145 -0.39 -18.92 10.98
CA GLU A 145 0.90 -19.44 10.52
C GLU A 145 0.81 -20.90 10.06
N VAL A 146 0.06 -21.73 10.79
CA VAL A 146 -0.22 -23.11 10.40
C VAL A 146 -1.03 -23.18 9.11
N PHE A 147 -2.04 -22.32 8.94
CA PHE A 147 -2.80 -22.25 7.68
C PHE A 147 -1.92 -21.82 6.49
N VAL A 148 -1.11 -20.77 6.66
CA VAL A 148 -0.24 -20.22 5.61
C VAL A 148 0.82 -21.23 5.19
N SER A 149 1.49 -21.88 6.15
CA SER A 149 2.48 -22.93 5.87
C SER A 149 1.89 -24.06 5.01
N HIS A 150 0.62 -24.41 5.27
CA HIS A 150 -0.10 -25.41 4.50
C HIS A 150 -0.46 -24.97 3.08
N VAL A 151 -0.76 -23.68 2.88
CA VAL A 151 -1.00 -23.11 1.55
C VAL A 151 0.31 -23.06 0.75
N GLU A 152 1.40 -22.61 1.37
CA GLU A 152 2.74 -22.59 0.77
C GLU A 152 3.15 -24.01 0.29
N ASP A 153 3.01 -25.03 1.15
CA ASP A 153 3.27 -26.44 0.80
C ASP A 153 2.48 -26.91 -0.44
N ILE A 154 1.25 -26.42 -0.62
CA ILE A 154 0.38 -26.78 -1.75
C ILE A 154 0.80 -26.01 -3.02
N GLU A 155 1.16 -24.73 -2.89
CA GLU A 155 1.57 -23.87 -4.01
C GLU A 155 2.95 -24.23 -4.57
N GLU A 156 3.90 -24.64 -3.72
CA GLU A 156 5.23 -25.11 -4.15
C GLU A 156 5.17 -26.38 -5.01
N ASN A 157 4.10 -27.16 -4.89
CA ASN A 157 3.87 -28.37 -5.67
C ASN A 157 2.97 -28.09 -6.90
N GLU A 158 3.56 -27.89 -8.10
CA GLU A 158 2.83 -27.58 -9.35
C GLU A 158 1.66 -28.54 -9.66
N MET A 159 1.84 -29.84 -9.40
CA MET A 159 0.81 -30.87 -9.55
C MET A 159 -0.30 -30.77 -8.49
N GLY A 160 0.04 -30.31 -7.28
CA GLY A 160 -0.91 -30.09 -6.17
C GLY A 160 -1.77 -28.84 -6.38
N ARG A 161 -1.20 -27.79 -6.98
CA ARG A 161 -1.92 -26.54 -7.31
C ARG A 161 -3.11 -26.78 -8.24
N GLN A 162 -2.93 -27.60 -9.28
CA GLN A 162 -3.99 -27.89 -10.25
C GLN A 162 -5.11 -28.77 -9.67
N SER A 163 -4.80 -29.70 -8.76
CA SER A 163 -5.80 -30.57 -8.14
C SER A 163 -6.57 -29.92 -6.99
N ASN A 164 -5.98 -28.91 -6.34
CA ASN A 164 -6.47 -28.34 -5.08
C ASN A 164 -7.06 -26.92 -5.22
N GLY A 165 -7.37 -26.46 -6.43
CA GLY A 165 -7.87 -25.09 -6.66
C GLY A 165 -9.12 -24.73 -5.84
N GLY A 166 -10.02 -25.69 -5.57
CA GLY A 166 -11.18 -25.48 -4.70
C GLY A 166 -10.82 -25.28 -3.21
N LEU A 167 -9.77 -25.95 -2.74
CA LEU A 167 -9.25 -25.82 -1.38
C LEU A 167 -8.52 -24.49 -1.19
N LEU A 168 -7.67 -24.09 -2.16
CA LEU A 168 -6.97 -22.81 -2.14
C LEU A 168 -7.94 -21.62 -2.10
N ARG A 169 -9.05 -21.70 -2.83
CA ARG A 169 -10.10 -20.66 -2.78
C ARG A 169 -10.79 -20.57 -1.41
N SER A 170 -10.93 -21.68 -0.69
CA SER A 170 -11.45 -21.64 0.69
C SER A 170 -10.50 -20.91 1.63
N TYR A 171 -9.19 -21.05 1.44
CA TYR A 171 -8.16 -20.33 2.19
C TYR A 171 -8.13 -18.83 1.86
N GLU A 172 -8.26 -18.48 0.58
CA GLU A 172 -8.24 -17.09 0.11
C GLU A 172 -9.13 -16.17 0.96
N VAL A 173 -10.42 -16.50 1.10
CA VAL A 173 -11.39 -15.66 1.85
C VAL A 173 -10.97 -15.46 3.31
N GLY A 174 -10.49 -16.52 3.97
CA GLY A 174 -10.03 -16.45 5.36
C GLY A 174 -8.74 -15.64 5.52
N LEU A 175 -7.78 -15.84 4.62
CA LEU A 175 -6.49 -15.16 4.63
C LEU A 175 -6.60 -13.65 4.33
N VAL A 176 -7.52 -13.26 3.44
CA VAL A 176 -7.85 -11.84 3.23
C VAL A 176 -8.47 -11.25 4.49
N GLY A 177 -9.46 -11.95 5.07
CA GLY A 177 -10.18 -11.47 6.25
C GLY A 177 -9.26 -11.27 7.46
N VAL A 178 -8.38 -12.21 7.75
CA VAL A 178 -7.42 -12.04 8.85
C VAL A 178 -6.42 -10.92 8.56
N MET A 179 -5.93 -10.82 7.32
CA MET A 179 -4.97 -9.77 6.99
C MET A 179 -5.59 -8.37 7.16
N GLN A 180 -6.86 -8.18 6.80
CA GLN A 180 -7.59 -6.93 7.07
C GLN A 180 -7.57 -6.59 8.56
N LEU A 181 -7.90 -7.56 9.40
CA LEU A 181 -7.94 -7.41 10.85
C LEU A 181 -6.56 -7.14 11.46
N LEU A 182 -5.52 -7.87 11.04
CA LEU A 182 -4.17 -7.69 11.56
C LEU A 182 -3.66 -6.30 11.21
N VAL A 183 -3.89 -5.86 9.97
CA VAL A 183 -3.53 -4.51 9.56
C VAL A 183 -4.30 -3.47 10.40
N GLU A 184 -5.60 -3.63 10.64
CA GLU A 184 -6.38 -2.75 11.51
C GLU A 184 -5.86 -2.72 12.96
N ARG A 185 -5.44 -3.87 13.50
CA ARG A 185 -4.85 -4.00 14.84
C ARG A 185 -3.43 -3.43 14.93
N MET A 186 -2.72 -3.33 13.81
CA MET A 186 -1.42 -2.65 13.71
C MET A 186 -1.56 -1.12 13.59
N LEU A 187 -2.76 -0.59 13.27
CA LEU A 187 -3.01 0.86 13.20
C LEU A 187 -3.18 1.47 14.60
N PHE A 188 -2.53 2.61 14.85
CA PHE A 188 -2.50 3.31 16.14
C PHE A 188 -3.88 3.71 16.70
N ALA A 189 -4.88 3.96 15.85
CA ALA A 189 -6.24 4.29 16.27
C ALA A 189 -6.88 3.19 17.16
N SER A 190 -6.40 1.95 17.05
CA SER A 190 -6.84 0.77 17.79
C SER A 190 -6.09 0.57 19.12
N ASN A 191 -4.89 1.17 19.26
CA ASN A 191 -3.96 0.99 20.40
C ASN A 191 -3.67 2.33 21.14
N GLY A 192 -4.34 3.41 20.76
CA GLY A 192 -4.13 4.77 21.27
C GLY A 192 -4.21 4.93 22.81
N PRO A 193 -5.08 4.23 23.55
CA PRO A 193 -5.11 4.31 25.01
C PRO A 193 -3.83 3.74 25.67
N GLN A 194 -3.30 2.65 25.13
CA GLN A 194 -2.12 1.94 25.66
C GLN A 194 -0.80 2.63 25.27
N LEU A 195 -0.82 3.40 24.19
CA LEU A 195 0.34 4.19 23.73
C LEU A 195 0.37 5.61 24.32
N GLY A 196 -0.76 6.13 24.83
CA GLY A 196 -0.81 7.42 25.53
C GLY A 196 -0.14 7.40 26.91
N GLU A 197 -0.02 6.22 27.52
CA GLU A 197 0.72 6.02 28.78
C GLU A 197 2.25 6.12 28.60
N LEU A 198 2.74 6.12 27.35
CA LEU A 198 4.17 6.29 27.02
C LEU A 198 4.67 7.75 27.15
N ASP A 199 3.78 8.75 27.12
CA ASP A 199 4.17 10.17 27.16
C ASP A 199 4.35 10.71 28.58
N GLU A 200 3.93 9.99 29.64
CA GLU A 200 4.06 10.46 31.03
C GLU A 200 5.37 10.03 31.73
N GLU A 201 6.21 9.18 31.13
CA GLU A 201 7.45 8.70 31.77
C GLU A 201 8.73 9.52 31.47
N ASP A 202 8.70 10.55 30.62
CA ASP A 202 9.89 11.37 30.33
C ASP A 202 9.86 12.75 31.02
N GLY A 203 9.91 12.73 32.36
CA GLY A 203 9.80 13.93 33.20
C GLY A 203 10.63 13.93 34.48
N GLY A 204 11.69 13.13 34.58
CA GLY A 204 12.52 12.98 35.77
C GLY A 204 13.71 13.96 35.89
N GLY A 205 13.45 15.25 36.08
CA GLY A 205 14.28 16.12 36.94
C GLY A 205 15.32 17.06 36.30
N ASN A 206 15.14 18.37 36.54
CA ASN A 206 16.20 19.16 37.17
C ASN A 206 15.64 20.40 37.90
N PRO A 207 16.20 20.79 39.07
CA PRO A 207 15.70 21.88 39.90
C PRO A 207 16.38 23.20 39.53
N THR A 208 15.64 24.30 39.39
CA THR A 208 15.86 25.57 40.10
C THR A 208 15.00 26.74 39.56
N THR A 209 14.31 27.39 40.49
CA THR A 209 13.84 28.80 40.50
C THR A 209 12.85 29.25 39.42
N THR A 210 11.62 29.59 39.83
CA THR A 210 11.29 30.98 40.21
C THR A 210 9.99 31.02 41.02
N THR A 211 10.13 31.56 42.22
CA THR A 211 9.11 31.90 43.20
C THR A 211 8.18 33.00 42.70
N THR A 212 6.87 32.90 42.89
CA THR A 212 6.01 34.06 43.20
C THR A 212 4.79 33.63 44.02
N THR A 213 4.91 33.86 45.33
CA THR A 213 3.90 34.41 46.26
C THR A 213 2.49 33.80 46.33
N THR A 214 2.19 33.09 47.43
CA THR A 214 1.25 33.56 48.48
C THR A 214 1.25 32.64 49.73
N ARG A 215 1.97 33.10 50.76
CA ARG A 215 1.65 33.13 52.19
C ARG A 215 0.49 32.25 52.72
N SER A 216 0.82 31.24 53.54
CA SER A 216 0.09 30.91 54.78
C SER A 216 1.02 30.19 55.76
N THR A 217 0.99 30.62 57.02
CA THR A 217 1.80 30.22 58.18
C THR A 217 1.03 29.26 59.10
N TYR A 218 1.77 28.63 60.05
CA TYR A 218 1.40 27.82 61.24
C TYR A 218 1.52 26.29 61.06
N ASP A 219 2.59 25.65 61.59
CA ASP A 219 2.77 25.02 62.95
C ASP A 219 2.23 23.58 62.95
N GLU A 220 2.78 22.51 63.55
CA GLU A 220 3.83 22.24 64.56
C GLU A 220 4.11 20.71 64.55
N TYR A 221 5.32 20.29 64.96
CA TYR A 221 5.79 19.00 65.53
C TYR A 221 5.04 17.66 65.31
N ALA A 222 5.75 16.65 64.77
CA ALA A 222 6.01 15.35 65.43
C ALA A 222 7.01 14.49 64.63
N ASP A 223 7.88 13.79 65.36
CA ASP A 223 9.12 13.14 64.92
C ASP A 223 8.95 11.60 64.95
N LYS A 224 9.53 10.89 63.96
CA LYS A 224 9.84 9.43 63.87
C LYS A 224 8.65 8.50 63.52
N GLU A 225 8.71 7.64 62.50
CA GLU A 225 9.58 6.46 62.34
C GLU A 225 9.47 5.96 60.88
N ASP A 226 10.58 5.46 60.32
CA ASP A 226 10.65 4.81 59.03
C ASP A 226 9.83 3.50 59.03
N ASP A 227 8.82 3.41 58.16
CA ASP A 227 8.34 2.14 57.62
C ASP A 227 8.32 2.26 56.08
N ILE A 228 9.29 1.59 55.46
CA ILE A 228 9.44 1.48 54.01
C ILE A 228 8.30 0.61 53.48
N ALA A 229 7.30 1.22 52.85
CA ALA A 229 6.34 0.52 52.01
C ALA A 229 7.00 0.16 50.67
N THR A 230 7.27 -1.13 50.48
CA THR A 230 7.77 -1.79 49.27
C THR A 230 6.67 -1.86 48.18
N GLY A 231 6.20 -0.70 47.72
CA GLY A 231 5.09 -0.60 46.75
C GLY A 231 5.47 -0.26 45.31
N ALA A 232 6.72 0.15 45.02
CA ALA A 232 7.07 0.77 43.74
C ALA A 232 7.85 -0.12 42.75
N LEU A 233 8.15 -1.37 43.11
CA LEU A 233 8.95 -2.28 42.27
C LEU A 233 8.11 -3.37 41.55
N VAL A 234 6.80 -3.43 41.79
CA VAL A 234 5.93 -4.46 41.19
C VAL A 234 5.32 -3.97 39.87
N ASP A 235 4.95 -2.69 39.78
CA ASP A 235 4.24 -2.16 38.61
C ASP A 235 5.19 -1.88 37.42
N GLN A 236 6.45 -1.53 37.67
CA GLN A 236 7.40 -1.15 36.60
C GLN A 236 7.90 -2.35 35.78
N ASP A 237 7.91 -3.55 36.37
CA ASP A 237 8.32 -4.79 35.69
C ASP A 237 7.18 -5.33 34.80
N GLN A 238 5.92 -5.24 35.26
CA GLN A 238 4.74 -5.66 34.48
C GLN A 238 4.50 -4.79 33.24
N THR A 239 4.55 -3.46 33.37
CA THR A 239 4.38 -2.54 32.23
C THR A 239 5.47 -2.71 31.17
N SER A 240 6.72 -2.94 31.59
CA SER A 240 7.83 -3.19 30.66
C SER A 240 7.69 -4.52 29.89
N THR A 241 7.11 -5.54 30.54
CA THR A 241 6.86 -6.87 29.96
C THR A 241 5.70 -6.83 28.97
N GLU A 242 4.59 -6.18 29.34
CA GLU A 242 3.42 -5.98 28.47
C GLU A 242 3.77 -5.15 27.22
N LEU A 243 4.65 -4.14 27.36
CA LEU A 243 5.15 -3.34 26.24
C LEU A 243 6.06 -4.15 25.30
N SER A 244 6.83 -5.11 25.83
CA SER A 244 7.64 -6.04 25.04
C SER A 244 6.76 -7.01 24.25
N ASP A 245 5.70 -7.53 24.88
CA ASP A 245 4.77 -8.47 24.27
C ASP A 245 3.96 -7.81 23.14
N LEU A 246 3.56 -6.54 23.28
CA LEU A 246 2.89 -5.79 22.23
C LEU A 246 3.80 -5.54 21.02
N LYS A 247 5.08 -5.21 21.24
CA LYS A 247 6.06 -5.05 20.16
C LYS A 247 6.32 -6.37 19.42
N ALA A 248 6.45 -7.46 20.17
CA ALA A 248 6.58 -8.79 19.61
C ALA A 248 5.32 -9.17 18.79
N PHE A 249 4.13 -8.86 19.30
CA PHE A 249 2.87 -9.10 18.61
C PHE A 249 2.79 -8.35 17.27
N VAL A 250 3.13 -7.06 17.26
CA VAL A 250 3.17 -6.26 16.03
C VAL A 250 4.17 -6.87 15.02
N PHE A 251 5.35 -7.30 15.48
CA PHE A 251 6.35 -7.95 14.63
C PHE A 251 5.85 -9.28 14.03
N GLU A 252 5.19 -10.12 14.82
CA GLU A 252 4.61 -11.37 14.35
C GLU A 252 3.44 -11.13 13.37
N CYS A 253 2.62 -10.10 13.60
CA CYS A 253 1.61 -9.66 12.62
C CYS A 253 2.25 -9.27 11.28
N PHE A 254 3.36 -8.50 11.31
CA PHE A 254 4.11 -8.14 10.11
C PHE A 254 4.67 -9.37 9.38
N SER A 255 5.26 -10.30 10.12
CA SER A 255 5.83 -11.54 9.58
C SER A 255 4.75 -12.37 8.88
N LEU A 256 3.62 -12.57 9.55
CA LEU A 256 2.50 -13.34 9.02
C LEU A 256 1.86 -12.67 7.79
N VAL A 257 1.59 -11.36 7.85
CA VAL A 257 1.05 -10.61 6.71
C VAL A 257 1.99 -10.73 5.50
N ARG A 258 3.31 -10.64 5.71
CA ARG A 258 4.32 -10.83 4.67
C ARG A 258 4.31 -12.24 4.07
N ARG A 259 4.01 -13.28 4.85
CA ARG A 259 3.87 -14.64 4.31
C ARG A 259 2.58 -14.79 3.52
N ILE A 260 1.47 -14.24 4.01
CA ILE A 260 0.18 -14.23 3.29
C ILE A 260 0.31 -13.52 1.93
N THR A 261 1.05 -12.41 1.85
CA THR A 261 1.21 -11.65 0.60
C THR A 261 2.03 -12.36 -0.47
N ARG A 262 2.86 -13.35 -0.09
CA ARG A 262 3.65 -14.18 -1.02
C ARG A 262 2.82 -15.22 -1.77
N VAL A 263 1.59 -15.45 -1.32
CA VAL A 263 0.62 -16.32 -2.01
C VAL A 263 0.14 -15.60 -3.27
N HIS A 264 0.32 -16.24 -4.42
CA HIS A 264 0.34 -15.64 -5.76
C HIS A 264 -0.92 -14.82 -6.15
N ASP A 265 -2.10 -15.16 -5.60
CA ASP A 265 -3.37 -14.52 -5.94
C ASP A 265 -3.86 -13.49 -4.90
N LEU A 266 -3.21 -13.43 -3.72
CA LEU A 266 -3.57 -12.52 -2.62
C LEU A 266 -2.84 -11.18 -2.69
N THR A 267 -1.66 -11.14 -3.33
CA THR A 267 -0.74 -9.99 -3.38
C THR A 267 -1.40 -8.66 -3.77
N VAL A 268 -2.41 -8.69 -4.65
CA VAL A 268 -3.16 -7.52 -5.13
C VAL A 268 -4.09 -6.94 -4.05
N GLN A 269 -4.80 -7.81 -3.33
CA GLN A 269 -5.73 -7.39 -2.29
C GLN A 269 -4.96 -6.90 -1.05
N CYS A 270 -3.83 -7.55 -0.74
CA CYS A 270 -2.88 -7.10 0.28
C CYS A 270 -2.36 -5.69 -0.03
N ALA A 271 -2.01 -5.45 -1.29
CA ALA A 271 -1.50 -4.16 -1.71
C ALA A 271 -2.52 -3.03 -1.55
N LEU A 272 -3.78 -3.25 -1.92
CA LEU A 272 -4.86 -2.27 -1.72
C LEU A 272 -5.12 -1.98 -0.23
N LEU A 273 -5.05 -3.01 0.62
CA LEU A 273 -5.22 -2.88 2.07
C LEU A 273 -4.06 -2.14 2.74
N SER A 274 -2.81 -2.47 2.38
CA SER A 274 -1.64 -1.74 2.84
C SER A 274 -1.69 -0.27 2.41
N CYS A 275 -2.26 0.07 1.23
CA CYS A 275 -2.45 1.45 0.79
C CYS A 275 -3.52 2.20 1.60
N VAL A 276 -4.66 1.58 1.91
CA VAL A 276 -5.72 2.18 2.75
C VAL A 276 -5.20 2.42 4.17
N SER A 277 -4.42 1.48 4.70
CA SER A 277 -3.84 1.56 6.04
C SER A 277 -2.70 2.56 6.14
N ALA A 278 -1.86 2.66 5.10
CA ALA A 278 -0.87 3.72 4.98
C ALA A 278 -1.54 5.10 4.86
N GLN A 279 -2.65 5.23 4.12
CA GLN A 279 -3.41 6.48 4.03
C GLN A 279 -4.03 6.88 5.38
N HIS A 280 -4.51 5.91 6.18
CA HIS A 280 -4.99 6.15 7.54
C HIS A 280 -3.88 6.54 8.52
N VAL A 281 -2.72 5.87 8.46
CA VAL A 281 -1.52 6.19 9.27
C VAL A 281 -0.91 7.54 8.89
N THR A 282 -0.94 7.90 7.61
CA THR A 282 -0.41 9.19 7.11
C THR A 282 -1.24 10.38 7.62
N ASN A 283 -2.51 10.15 7.95
CA ASN A 283 -3.39 11.13 8.59
C ASN A 283 -3.21 11.19 10.13
N SER A 284 -2.40 10.30 10.73
CA SER A 284 -2.07 10.36 12.15
C SER A 284 -1.12 11.54 12.45
N ASN A 285 -1.30 12.19 13.59
CA ASN A 285 -0.42 13.27 14.03
C ASN A 285 0.84 12.76 14.77
N VAL A 286 0.93 11.45 15.03
CA VAL A 286 2.00 10.82 15.81
C VAL A 286 3.15 10.39 14.89
N VAL A 287 4.38 10.71 15.26
CA VAL A 287 5.59 10.52 14.43
C VAL A 287 6.00 9.04 14.31
N ALA A 288 5.73 8.22 15.32
CA ALA A 288 6.01 6.78 15.31
C ALA A 288 5.09 5.98 14.36
N ASP A 289 3.84 6.43 14.17
CA ASP A 289 2.91 5.84 13.21
C ASP A 289 3.41 6.08 11.79
N LYS A 290 3.90 7.29 11.56
CA LYS A 290 4.48 7.70 10.29
C LYS A 290 5.64 6.78 9.91
N SER A 291 6.60 6.49 10.79
CA SER A 291 7.71 5.55 10.53
C SER A 291 7.24 4.14 10.16
N THR A 292 6.17 3.66 10.80
CA THR A 292 5.60 2.33 10.51
C THR A 292 4.91 2.29 9.13
N GLY A 293 4.21 3.37 8.75
CA GLY A 293 3.69 3.54 7.39
C GLY A 293 4.79 3.62 6.32
N TRP A 294 5.98 4.10 6.69
CA TRP A 294 7.16 4.17 5.83
C TRP A 294 7.78 2.79 5.57
N ASP A 295 7.91 1.96 6.61
CA ASP A 295 8.42 0.59 6.45
C ASP A 295 7.50 -0.24 5.53
N ILE A 296 6.19 -0.01 5.61
CA ILE A 296 5.19 -0.63 4.73
C ILE A 296 5.35 -0.18 3.27
N LEU A 297 5.62 1.11 3.02
CA LEU A 297 5.86 1.62 1.67
C LEU A 297 7.17 1.12 1.07
N VAL A 298 8.25 1.02 1.88
CA VAL A 298 9.55 0.48 1.44
C VAL A 298 9.41 -0.99 1.08
N LEU A 299 8.76 -1.80 1.93
CA LEU A 299 8.51 -3.21 1.65
C LEU A 299 7.63 -3.43 0.41
N PHE A 300 6.74 -2.48 0.10
CA PHE A 300 5.91 -2.52 -1.10
C PHE A 300 6.68 -2.20 -2.38
N VAL A 301 7.61 -1.23 -2.31
CA VAL A 301 8.52 -0.93 -3.42
C VAL A 301 9.43 -2.12 -3.67
N ASP A 302 9.97 -2.75 -2.61
CA ASP A 302 10.77 -3.98 -2.71
C ASP A 302 9.97 -5.15 -3.31
N LEU A 303 8.67 -5.26 -2.97
CA LEU A 303 7.76 -6.27 -3.51
C LEU A 303 7.44 -6.01 -4.99
N ALA A 304 7.18 -4.76 -5.37
CA ALA A 304 6.96 -4.36 -6.76
C ALA A 304 8.23 -4.58 -7.61
N GLU A 305 9.41 -4.29 -7.07
CA GLU A 305 10.70 -4.57 -7.68
C GLU A 305 10.93 -6.08 -7.82
N TYR A 306 10.66 -6.86 -6.79
CA TYR A 306 10.76 -8.32 -6.85
C TYR A 306 9.86 -8.91 -7.96
N ILE A 307 8.60 -8.48 -8.04
CA ILE A 307 7.61 -8.98 -9.02
C ILE A 307 7.99 -8.59 -10.46
N THR A 308 8.49 -7.36 -10.66
CA THR A 308 8.95 -6.88 -11.97
C THR A 308 10.25 -7.58 -12.41
N THR A 309 11.16 -7.85 -11.46
CA THR A 309 12.45 -8.51 -11.72
C THR A 309 12.30 -10.00 -11.98
N HIS A 310 11.36 -10.67 -11.31
CA HIS A 310 11.20 -12.14 -11.39
C HIS A 310 10.23 -12.62 -12.47
N ARG A 311 9.74 -11.73 -13.35
CA ARG A 311 8.87 -12.05 -14.51
C ARG A 311 7.88 -13.17 -14.20
N VAL A 312 6.96 -12.94 -13.26
CA VAL A 312 5.75 -13.76 -13.24
C VAL A 312 5.08 -13.56 -14.60
N HIS A 313 4.92 -14.62 -15.38
CA HIS A 313 4.31 -14.60 -16.71
C HIS A 313 2.80 -14.33 -16.63
N THR A 314 2.38 -13.29 -15.92
CA THR A 314 0.98 -12.88 -15.76
C THR A 314 0.53 -12.10 -16.99
N ARG A 315 -0.01 -12.84 -17.96
CA ARG A 315 -0.88 -12.27 -18.99
C ARG A 315 -2.31 -12.19 -18.46
N GLY A 316 -3.01 -11.07 -18.66
CA GLY A 316 -4.42 -10.91 -18.34
C GLY A 316 -4.70 -10.09 -17.07
N ALA A 317 -5.78 -10.41 -16.36
CA ALA A 317 -6.32 -9.61 -15.24
C ALA A 317 -5.29 -9.28 -14.13
N ALA A 318 -4.38 -10.21 -13.82
CA ALA A 318 -3.31 -10.01 -12.84
C ALA A 318 -2.33 -8.86 -13.17
N PHE A 319 -2.16 -8.51 -14.45
CA PHE A 319 -1.35 -7.35 -14.85
C PHE A 319 -2.09 -6.02 -14.62
N VAL A 320 -3.40 -6.00 -14.86
CA VAL A 320 -4.26 -4.83 -14.58
C VAL A 320 -4.31 -4.57 -13.09
N ASP A 321 -4.39 -5.64 -12.31
CA ASP A 321 -4.37 -5.57 -10.86
C ASP A 321 -3.01 -5.07 -10.32
N LEU A 322 -1.90 -5.50 -10.92
CA LEU A 322 -0.56 -4.98 -10.59
C LEU A 322 -0.41 -3.49 -10.94
N GLU A 323 -1.00 -3.04 -12.05
CA GLU A 323 -1.02 -1.62 -12.43
C GLU A 323 -1.84 -0.78 -11.43
N ASN A 324 -2.96 -1.31 -10.92
CA ASN A 324 -3.77 -0.67 -9.87
C ASN A 324 -3.01 -0.53 -8.54
N VAL A 325 -2.20 -1.54 -8.21
CA VAL A 325 -1.33 -1.60 -7.04
C VAL A 325 -0.23 -0.53 -7.14
N MET A 326 0.48 -0.47 -8.27
CA MET A 326 1.48 0.57 -8.52
C MET A 326 0.86 1.97 -8.52
N GLN A 327 -0.32 2.13 -9.12
CA GLN A 327 -1.07 3.38 -9.13
C GLN A 327 -1.34 3.90 -7.71
N SER A 328 -1.75 3.00 -6.81
CA SER A 328 -2.09 3.33 -5.43
C SER A 328 -0.85 3.74 -4.62
N ALA A 329 0.27 3.03 -4.80
CA ALA A 329 1.54 3.41 -4.18
C ALA A 329 2.08 4.75 -4.71
N LEU A 330 1.92 5.04 -6.00
CA LEU A 330 2.31 6.32 -6.59
C LEU A 330 1.44 7.48 -6.09
N ASN A 331 0.15 7.25 -5.86
CA ASN A 331 -0.74 8.24 -5.26
C ASN A 331 -0.33 8.56 -3.82
N LEU A 332 0.08 7.56 -3.04
CA LEU A 332 0.62 7.75 -1.70
C LEU A 332 1.95 8.51 -1.73
N LEU A 333 2.85 8.11 -2.64
CA LEU A 333 4.12 8.80 -2.88
C LEU A 333 3.89 10.28 -3.22
N ALA A 334 2.88 10.61 -4.04
CA ALA A 334 2.52 11.98 -4.36
C ALA A 334 1.93 12.75 -3.16
N GLY A 335 1.29 12.05 -2.23
CA GLY A 335 0.75 12.61 -0.98
C GLY A 335 1.82 12.94 0.05
N MET A 336 2.96 12.24 0.05
CA MET A 336 4.07 12.45 1.00
C MET A 336 4.54 13.90 1.08
N GLY A 337 4.65 14.58 -0.07
CA GLY A 337 5.11 15.97 -0.15
C GLY A 337 4.19 16.97 0.54
N SER A 338 2.92 16.64 0.74
CA SER A 338 1.99 17.48 1.49
C SER A 338 2.11 17.32 3.01
N VAL A 339 2.71 16.21 3.46
CA VAL A 339 2.78 15.83 4.87
C VAL A 339 4.19 16.04 5.43
N PHE A 340 5.24 15.77 4.64
CA PHE A 340 6.63 15.86 5.08
C PHE A 340 7.42 16.87 4.25
N PRO A 341 8.17 17.78 4.89
CA PRO A 341 9.17 18.62 4.23
C PRO A 341 10.21 17.77 3.47
N TYR A 342 10.65 18.22 2.29
CA TYR A 342 11.64 17.52 1.47
C TYR A 342 12.96 17.29 2.23
N ALA A 343 13.32 18.16 3.17
CA ALA A 343 14.48 17.98 4.03
C ALA A 343 14.48 16.62 4.75
N ILE A 344 13.32 16.21 5.29
CA ILE A 344 13.15 14.90 5.93
C ILE A 344 13.15 13.78 4.89
N GLN A 345 12.58 14.04 3.72
CA GLN A 345 12.56 13.07 2.63
C GLN A 345 13.95 12.70 2.11
N VAL A 346 14.89 13.66 2.05
CA VAL A 346 16.27 13.41 1.61
C VAL A 346 17.06 12.56 2.60
N GLU A 347 16.67 12.58 3.88
CA GLU A 347 17.29 11.72 4.91
C GLU A 347 16.87 10.25 4.77
N ILE A 348 15.83 9.95 3.98
CA ILE A 348 15.36 8.58 3.74
C ILE A 348 16.29 7.88 2.73
N PRO A 349 17.04 6.85 3.13
CA PRO A 349 18.02 6.20 2.26
C PRO A 349 17.40 5.59 1.00
N SER A 350 16.24 4.94 1.13
CA SER A 350 15.54 4.30 0.00
C SER A 350 15.01 5.32 -1.01
N LEU A 351 14.55 6.49 -0.56
CA LEU A 351 14.13 7.55 -1.45
C LEU A 351 15.33 8.19 -2.16
N GLY A 352 16.45 8.37 -1.43
CA GLY A 352 17.73 8.75 -2.03
C GLY A 352 18.20 7.78 -3.11
N HIS A 353 18.06 6.47 -2.86
CA HIS A 353 18.38 5.41 -3.83
C HIS A 353 17.46 5.46 -5.07
N LEU A 354 16.15 5.67 -4.85
CA LEU A 354 15.19 5.84 -5.94
C LEU A 354 15.51 7.08 -6.79
N TYR A 355 15.84 8.22 -6.19
CA TYR A 355 16.26 9.41 -6.93
C TYR A 355 17.55 9.19 -7.73
N ALA A 356 18.52 8.46 -7.17
CA ALA A 356 19.78 8.17 -7.83
C ALA A 356 19.62 7.22 -9.03
N ASN A 357 18.74 6.22 -8.92
CA ASN A 357 18.56 5.17 -9.93
C ASN A 357 17.25 5.29 -10.71
N LEU A 358 16.60 6.46 -10.69
CA LEU A 358 15.25 6.65 -11.23
C LEU A 358 15.13 6.25 -12.71
N GLN A 359 16.13 6.59 -13.53
CA GLN A 359 16.11 6.26 -14.95
C GLN A 359 16.13 4.76 -15.21
N ASP A 360 17.03 4.04 -14.53
CA ASP A 360 17.18 2.59 -14.67
C ASP A 360 15.94 1.87 -14.13
N PHE A 361 15.43 2.31 -12.98
CA PHE A 361 14.21 1.80 -12.39
C PHE A 361 13.01 1.99 -13.33
N CYS A 362 12.86 3.17 -13.94
CA CYS A 362 11.74 3.49 -14.83
C CYS A 362 11.69 2.62 -16.09
N LEU A 363 12.83 2.12 -16.60
CA LEU A 363 12.88 1.30 -17.81
C LEU A 363 12.04 0.02 -17.72
N HIS A 364 11.80 -0.47 -16.51
CA HIS A 364 11.04 -1.69 -16.25
C HIS A 364 9.53 -1.47 -16.12
N LEU A 365 9.07 -0.20 -16.10
CA LEU A 365 7.69 0.16 -15.81
C LEU A 365 6.90 0.53 -17.07
N SER A 366 5.57 0.47 -17.01
CA SER A 366 4.71 0.94 -18.10
C SER A 366 4.85 2.47 -18.28
N PRO A 367 4.67 3.02 -19.50
CA PRO A 367 4.79 4.47 -19.72
C PRO A 367 3.87 5.32 -18.85
N SER A 368 2.66 4.82 -18.54
CA SER A 368 1.70 5.47 -17.65
C SER A 368 2.26 5.61 -16.23
N VAL A 369 2.76 4.50 -15.68
CA VAL A 369 3.36 4.43 -14.34
C VAL A 369 4.61 5.30 -14.25
N GLN A 370 5.46 5.31 -15.28
CA GLN A 370 6.63 6.20 -15.32
C GLN A 370 6.22 7.67 -15.21
N CYS A 371 5.24 8.11 -16.00
CA CYS A 371 4.74 9.49 -15.95
C CYS A 371 4.22 9.86 -14.55
N GLN A 372 3.53 8.94 -13.89
CA GLN A 372 2.98 9.14 -12.55
C GLN A 372 4.06 9.15 -11.48
N LEU A 373 5.09 8.33 -11.60
CA LEU A 373 6.24 8.33 -10.70
C LEU A 373 6.97 9.68 -10.77
N TYR A 374 7.29 10.15 -11.98
CA TYR A 374 7.87 11.48 -12.18
C TYR A 374 6.96 12.59 -11.64
N THR A 375 5.64 12.45 -11.82
CA THR A 375 4.64 13.38 -11.29
C THR A 375 4.67 13.42 -9.76
N ALA A 376 4.65 12.27 -9.10
CA ALA A 376 4.68 12.13 -7.65
C ALA A 376 5.96 12.72 -7.04
N LEU A 377 7.12 12.35 -7.59
CA LEU A 377 8.41 12.88 -7.14
C LEU A 377 8.51 14.39 -7.38
N ALA A 378 8.04 14.89 -8.52
CA ALA A 378 7.98 16.32 -8.78
C ALA A 378 7.06 17.06 -7.80
N HIS A 379 5.91 16.50 -7.44
CA HIS A 379 5.03 17.06 -6.42
C HIS A 379 5.73 17.17 -5.07
N ASN A 380 6.50 16.15 -4.68
CA ASN A 380 7.26 16.10 -3.44
C ASN A 380 8.35 17.17 -3.36
N VAL A 381 9.11 17.33 -4.45
CA VAL A 381 10.14 18.37 -4.53
C VAL A 381 9.53 19.78 -4.52
N LEU A 382 8.35 19.96 -5.13
CA LEU A 382 7.71 21.26 -5.35
C LEU A 382 6.69 21.68 -4.28
N SER A 383 6.37 20.83 -3.29
CA SER A 383 5.41 21.16 -2.22
C SER A 383 6.06 21.85 -1.02
N THR A 384 7.37 21.68 -0.81
CA THR A 384 8.02 22.04 0.46
C THR A 384 8.87 23.31 0.39
N GLY A 385 8.68 24.14 -0.64
CA GLY A 385 9.23 25.50 -0.68
C GLY A 385 10.75 25.62 -0.68
N LEU A 386 11.45 24.91 -1.59
CA LEU A 386 12.85 25.03 -2.11
C LEU A 386 13.47 23.62 -2.24
N SER A 387 14.15 23.18 -3.32
CA SER A 387 15.13 23.87 -4.18
C SER A 387 14.90 23.63 -5.69
N VAL A 388 15.18 24.65 -6.51
CA VAL A 388 15.22 24.54 -7.98
C VAL A 388 16.24 23.48 -8.43
N ALA A 389 17.29 23.25 -7.65
CA ALA A 389 18.33 22.28 -7.95
C ALA A 389 17.82 20.82 -7.89
N SER A 390 17.03 20.47 -6.87
CA SER A 390 16.43 19.13 -6.74
C SER A 390 15.42 18.84 -7.84
N PHE A 391 14.67 19.86 -8.26
CA PHE A 391 13.77 19.72 -9.41
C PHE A 391 14.57 19.60 -10.71
N SER A 392 15.67 20.35 -10.84
CA SER A 392 16.61 20.23 -11.96
C SER A 392 17.18 18.82 -12.08
N SER A 393 17.60 18.19 -10.98
CA SER A 393 18.17 16.83 -11.01
C SER A 393 17.14 15.77 -11.46
N LEU A 394 15.86 15.98 -11.18
CA LEU A 394 14.78 15.12 -11.68
C LEU A 394 14.55 15.29 -13.19
N VAL A 395 14.58 16.53 -13.68
CA VAL A 395 14.20 16.89 -15.05
C VAL A 395 15.35 16.71 -16.05
N THR A 396 16.58 17.06 -15.67
CA THR A 396 17.76 17.12 -16.57
C THR A 396 18.02 15.80 -17.30
N PRO A 397 18.01 14.62 -16.64
CA PRO A 397 18.33 13.37 -17.31
C PRO A 397 17.35 13.02 -18.44
N VAL A 398 16.06 13.32 -18.25
CA VAL A 398 15.03 13.12 -19.28
C VAL A 398 15.24 14.08 -20.44
N LEU A 399 15.51 15.36 -20.16
CA LEU A 399 15.78 16.37 -21.17
C LEU A 399 17.02 16.06 -22.01
N THR A 400 18.09 15.57 -21.39
CA THR A 400 19.29 15.11 -22.09
C THR A 400 18.96 13.96 -23.04
N SER A 401 18.18 12.97 -22.59
CA SER A 401 17.79 11.83 -23.42
C SER A 401 16.92 12.23 -24.62
N VAL A 402 16.06 13.24 -24.48
CA VAL A 402 15.32 13.83 -25.62
C VAL A 402 16.30 14.41 -26.66
N VAL A 403 17.25 15.23 -26.23
CA VAL A 403 18.24 15.85 -27.12
C VAL A 403 19.05 14.80 -27.86
N GLU A 404 19.57 13.80 -27.13
CA GLU A 404 20.34 12.69 -27.70
C GLU A 404 19.52 11.88 -28.72
N SER A 405 18.25 11.61 -28.41
CA SER A 405 17.35 10.89 -29.32
C SER A 405 17.12 11.67 -30.61
N VAL A 406 16.83 12.97 -30.52
CA VAL A 406 16.60 13.83 -31.70
C VAL A 406 17.87 13.98 -32.54
N VAL A 407 19.02 14.23 -31.91
CA VAL A 407 20.30 14.33 -32.63
C VAL A 407 20.62 13.02 -33.34
N THR A 408 20.37 11.87 -32.71
CA THR A 408 20.55 10.56 -33.33
C THR A 408 19.66 10.38 -34.56
N MET A 409 18.39 10.82 -34.48
CA MET A 409 17.45 10.81 -35.61
C MET A 409 17.89 11.72 -36.76
N GLN A 410 18.38 12.93 -36.45
CA GLN A 410 18.88 13.88 -37.45
C GLN A 410 20.11 13.35 -38.18
N GLN A 411 21.03 12.71 -37.47
CA GLN A 411 22.24 12.12 -38.05
C GLN A 411 21.93 10.84 -38.84
N ASN A 412 20.85 10.13 -38.52
CA ASN A 412 20.51 8.83 -39.08
C ASN A 412 19.05 8.79 -39.57
N ALA A 413 18.77 9.43 -40.70
CA ALA A 413 17.41 9.50 -41.27
C ALA A 413 16.74 8.12 -41.47
N GLN A 414 17.52 7.05 -41.66
CA GLN A 414 17.02 5.68 -41.82
C GLN A 414 16.54 5.04 -40.50
N ARG A 415 16.98 5.55 -39.35
CA ARG A 415 16.67 5.01 -38.00
C ARG A 415 15.54 5.75 -37.30
N VAL A 416 14.95 6.77 -37.94
CA VAL A 416 13.88 7.62 -37.38
C VAL A 416 12.68 6.82 -36.86
N LEU A 417 12.35 5.71 -37.53
CA LEU A 417 11.22 4.84 -37.18
C LEU A 417 11.66 3.54 -36.50
N GLU A 418 12.90 3.47 -36.03
CA GLU A 418 13.37 2.33 -35.26
C GLU A 418 12.57 2.24 -33.94
N PRO A 419 11.94 1.07 -33.62
CA PRO A 419 11.03 0.96 -32.49
C PRO A 419 11.63 1.39 -31.15
N ALA A 420 12.92 1.09 -30.92
CA ALA A 420 13.62 1.44 -29.68
C ALA A 420 13.80 2.96 -29.55
N LEU A 421 14.25 3.64 -30.61
CA LEU A 421 14.48 5.09 -30.62
C LEU A 421 13.16 5.87 -30.51
N LEU A 422 12.13 5.41 -31.23
CA LEU A 422 10.80 5.97 -31.15
C LEU A 422 10.21 5.81 -29.74
N ALA A 423 10.27 4.61 -29.16
CA ALA A 423 9.73 4.35 -27.82
C ALA A 423 10.42 5.18 -26.74
N GLN A 424 11.76 5.30 -26.82
CA GLN A 424 12.55 6.16 -25.92
C GLN A 424 12.09 7.62 -26.01
N LEU A 425 12.06 8.19 -27.22
CA LEU A 425 11.69 9.59 -27.40
C LEU A 425 10.25 9.85 -26.93
N MET A 426 9.28 9.00 -27.28
CA MET A 426 7.88 9.21 -26.90
C MET A 426 7.65 9.09 -25.39
N ARG A 427 8.37 8.16 -24.74
CA ARG A 427 8.39 8.06 -23.28
C ARG A 427 8.91 9.35 -22.65
N ASP A 428 10.03 9.88 -23.13
CA ASP A 428 10.64 11.08 -22.56
C ASP A 428 9.77 12.33 -22.79
N ILE A 429 9.16 12.45 -23.97
CA ILE A 429 8.18 13.51 -24.28
C ILE A 429 6.95 13.42 -23.37
N SER A 430 6.45 12.22 -23.10
CA SER A 430 5.32 11.99 -22.20
C SER A 430 5.65 12.39 -20.76
N ILE A 431 6.85 12.04 -20.28
CA ILE A 431 7.35 12.46 -18.97
C ILE A 431 7.49 13.99 -18.91
N CYS A 432 8.04 14.63 -19.94
CA CYS A 432 8.12 16.10 -20.03
C CYS A 432 6.74 16.76 -19.97
N GLY A 433 5.75 16.20 -20.66
CA GLY A 433 4.36 16.67 -20.59
C GLY A 433 3.76 16.50 -19.19
N ALA A 434 4.01 15.39 -18.52
CA ALA A 434 3.58 15.16 -17.14
C ALA A 434 4.18 16.18 -16.17
N LEU A 435 5.48 16.44 -16.28
CA LEU A 435 6.20 17.44 -15.48
C LEU A 435 5.67 18.86 -15.74
N ALA A 436 5.32 19.19 -16.98
CA ALA A 436 4.67 20.48 -17.29
C ALA A 436 3.34 20.62 -16.52
N ARG A 437 2.49 19.58 -16.53
CA ARG A 437 1.21 19.59 -15.81
C ARG A 437 1.37 19.77 -14.30
N VAL A 438 2.41 19.20 -13.69
CA VAL A 438 2.70 19.41 -12.25
C VAL A 438 2.89 20.89 -11.91
N VAL A 439 3.51 21.63 -12.82
CA VAL A 439 3.89 23.04 -12.62
C VAL A 439 2.70 23.99 -12.89
N LEU A 440 1.62 23.53 -13.52
CA LEU A 440 0.44 24.32 -13.88
C LEU A 440 -0.12 25.14 -12.70
N THR A 441 -0.28 24.52 -11.54
CA THR A 441 -0.87 25.14 -10.34
C THR A 441 0.16 25.77 -9.41
N LYS A 442 1.45 25.77 -9.79
CA LYS A 442 2.55 26.25 -8.94
C LYS A 442 2.83 27.75 -9.12
N PRO A 443 3.48 28.41 -8.14
CA PRO A 443 3.81 29.83 -8.22
C PRO A 443 4.72 30.18 -9.40
N LYS A 444 4.67 31.44 -9.85
CA LYS A 444 5.45 31.97 -11.01
C LYS A 444 6.95 31.61 -10.96
N GLN A 445 7.57 31.63 -9.78
CA GLN A 445 8.99 31.31 -9.63
C GLN A 445 9.30 29.86 -10.07
N VAL A 446 8.46 28.90 -9.68
CA VAL A 446 8.59 27.49 -10.08
C VAL A 446 8.40 27.34 -11.58
N LYS A 447 7.43 28.07 -12.17
CA LYS A 447 7.20 28.09 -13.62
C LYS A 447 8.41 28.59 -14.40
N LEU A 448 9.04 29.68 -13.94
CA LEU A 448 10.26 30.23 -14.53
C LEU A 448 11.45 29.27 -14.42
N SER A 449 11.58 28.58 -13.28
CA SER A 449 12.61 27.55 -13.08
C SER A 449 12.39 26.34 -13.99
N PHE A 450 11.15 25.88 -14.16
CA PHE A 450 10.83 24.84 -15.12
C PHE A 450 11.17 25.28 -16.56
N TYR A 451 10.79 26.51 -16.93
CA TYR A 451 11.17 27.07 -18.23
C TYR A 451 12.68 27.10 -18.44
N SER A 452 13.48 27.51 -17.44
CA SER A 452 14.95 27.53 -17.57
C SER A 452 15.56 26.16 -17.84
N GLN A 453 14.89 25.08 -17.43
CA GLN A 453 15.33 23.72 -17.75
C GLN A 453 14.91 23.33 -19.18
N VAL A 454 13.64 23.55 -19.53
CA VAL A 454 13.07 23.06 -20.78
C VAL A 454 13.46 23.89 -22.01
N HIS A 455 13.81 25.17 -21.85
CA HIS A 455 14.06 26.09 -22.98
C HIS A 455 15.09 25.55 -23.99
N GLY A 456 16.15 24.89 -23.51
CA GLY A 456 17.21 24.32 -24.36
C GLY A 456 16.75 23.14 -25.21
N VAL A 457 15.66 22.47 -24.83
CA VAL A 457 15.11 21.27 -25.49
C VAL A 457 14.00 21.63 -26.48
N LEU A 458 13.40 22.81 -26.38
CA LEU A 458 12.32 23.26 -27.27
C LEU A 458 12.70 23.25 -28.77
N PRO A 459 13.90 23.69 -29.18
CA PRO A 459 14.31 23.61 -30.59
C PRO A 459 14.40 22.17 -31.10
N TYR A 460 14.93 21.25 -30.29
CA TYR A 460 15.06 19.84 -30.65
C TYR A 460 13.70 19.14 -30.77
N THR A 461 12.74 19.48 -29.91
CA THR A 461 11.39 18.94 -30.00
C THR A 461 10.64 19.45 -31.24
N LEU A 462 10.86 20.71 -31.66
CA LEU A 462 10.38 21.20 -32.96
C LEU A 462 11.07 20.51 -34.13
N ASP A 463 12.37 20.26 -34.03
CA ASP A 463 13.10 19.53 -35.07
C ASP A 463 12.63 18.07 -35.17
N ALA A 464 12.28 17.42 -34.06
CA ALA A 464 11.69 16.09 -34.07
C ALA A 464 10.39 16.05 -34.88
N VAL A 465 9.53 17.07 -34.70
CA VAL A 465 8.32 17.25 -35.51
C VAL A 465 8.67 17.35 -37.00
N ARG A 466 9.65 18.19 -37.37
CA ARG A 466 10.11 18.33 -38.76
C ARG A 466 10.68 17.02 -39.32
N VAL A 467 11.44 16.27 -38.52
CA VAL A 467 12.01 14.98 -38.92
C VAL A 467 10.90 13.98 -39.24
N TYR A 468 9.89 13.82 -38.37
CA TYR A 468 8.77 12.94 -38.66
C TYR A 468 7.96 13.41 -39.88
N MET A 469 7.78 14.73 -40.05
CA MET A 469 7.15 15.30 -41.24
C MET A 469 7.87 14.97 -42.55
N ASN A 470 9.21 15.01 -42.54
CA ASN A 470 10.00 14.67 -43.71
C ASN A 470 9.97 13.18 -44.04
N VAL A 471 9.79 12.31 -43.03
CA VAL A 471 9.74 10.85 -43.21
C VAL A 471 8.35 10.36 -43.63
N LEU A 472 7.27 11.06 -43.24
CA LEU A 472 5.89 10.68 -43.55
C LEU A 472 5.58 10.36 -45.03
N PRO A 473 6.07 11.13 -46.03
CA PRO A 473 5.87 10.80 -47.44
C PRO A 473 6.44 9.44 -47.87
N GLN A 474 7.55 9.04 -47.25
CA GLN A 474 8.34 7.86 -47.60
C GLN A 474 8.03 6.67 -46.68
N CYS A 475 7.16 6.86 -45.69
CA CYS A 475 6.87 5.90 -44.64
C CYS A 475 5.97 4.75 -45.17
N PRO A 476 6.33 3.48 -44.93
CA PRO A 476 5.49 2.35 -45.29
C PRO A 476 4.18 2.35 -44.47
N PRO A 477 3.07 1.78 -44.99
CA PRO A 477 1.77 1.78 -44.30
C PRO A 477 1.83 1.18 -42.89
N SER A 478 2.70 0.19 -42.67
CA SER A 478 2.90 -0.48 -41.38
C SER A 478 3.50 0.42 -40.30
N GLN A 479 4.25 1.47 -40.68
CA GLN A 479 4.91 2.40 -39.76
C GLN A 479 4.26 3.78 -39.73
N LEU A 480 3.31 4.04 -40.64
CA LEU A 480 2.61 5.31 -40.76
C LEU A 480 1.86 5.67 -39.45
N SER A 481 1.23 4.68 -38.80
CA SER A 481 0.54 4.90 -37.52
C SER A 481 1.51 5.31 -36.40
N ALA A 482 2.73 4.78 -36.40
CA ALA A 482 3.73 5.07 -35.37
C ALA A 482 4.29 6.49 -35.55
N ALA A 483 4.60 6.89 -36.79
CA ALA A 483 5.04 8.24 -37.12
C ALA A 483 3.98 9.30 -36.80
N VAL A 484 2.71 9.03 -37.13
CA VAL A 484 1.60 9.94 -36.83
C VAL A 484 1.29 9.99 -35.33
N GLY A 485 1.41 8.86 -34.62
CA GLY A 485 1.38 8.82 -33.15
C GLY A 485 2.48 9.69 -32.53
N ALA A 486 3.69 9.65 -33.07
CA ALA A 486 4.78 10.48 -32.56
C ALA A 486 4.49 11.99 -32.68
N ILE A 487 3.91 12.39 -33.81
CA ILE A 487 3.46 13.78 -34.03
C ILE A 487 2.33 14.14 -33.06
N HIS A 488 1.40 13.21 -32.79
CA HIS A 488 0.35 13.41 -31.79
C HIS A 488 0.93 13.74 -30.41
N ASP A 489 1.88 12.94 -29.94
CA ASP A 489 2.46 13.07 -28.61
C ASP A 489 3.30 14.36 -28.49
N LEU A 490 4.04 14.73 -29.54
CA LEU A 490 4.76 16.00 -29.61
C LEU A 490 3.81 17.22 -29.55
N ILE A 491 2.68 17.19 -30.25
CA ILE A 491 1.64 18.23 -30.15
C ILE A 491 1.01 18.24 -28.75
N GLY A 492 0.81 17.06 -28.16
CA GLY A 492 0.35 16.90 -26.78
C GLY A 492 1.27 17.58 -25.78
N PHE A 493 2.59 17.39 -25.91
CA PHE A 493 3.59 18.05 -25.08
C PHE A 493 3.49 19.59 -25.15
N TYR A 494 3.40 20.18 -26.35
CA TYR A 494 3.22 21.64 -26.47
C TYR A 494 1.90 22.13 -25.88
N SER A 495 0.84 21.32 -25.95
CA SER A 495 -0.44 21.64 -25.34
C SER A 495 -0.32 21.73 -23.81
N ASP A 496 0.35 20.77 -23.20
CA ASP A 496 0.60 20.77 -21.75
C ASP A 496 1.57 21.88 -21.34
N LEU A 497 2.61 22.14 -22.14
CA LEU A 497 3.58 23.21 -21.92
C LEU A 497 2.90 24.59 -21.92
N PHE A 498 2.14 24.90 -22.97
CA PHE A 498 1.45 26.19 -23.06
C PHE A 498 0.38 26.35 -21.99
N ARG A 499 -0.41 25.30 -21.72
CA ARG A 499 -1.37 25.36 -20.62
C ARG A 499 -0.69 25.70 -19.29
N SER A 500 0.53 25.20 -19.07
CA SER A 500 1.20 25.28 -17.78
C SER A 500 2.01 26.57 -17.58
N ILE A 501 2.78 26.99 -18.59
CA ILE A 501 3.78 28.08 -18.48
C ILE A 501 3.76 29.10 -19.62
N ARG A 502 2.67 29.23 -20.40
CA ARG A 502 2.63 30.18 -21.53
C ARG A 502 2.95 31.62 -21.13
N LYS A 503 2.45 32.09 -19.99
CA LYS A 503 2.64 33.49 -19.55
C LYS A 503 4.10 33.80 -19.21
N GLU A 504 4.88 32.77 -18.95
CA GLU A 504 6.29 32.81 -18.63
C GLU A 504 7.18 32.60 -19.86
N LEU A 505 6.62 32.21 -21.00
CA LEU A 505 7.34 31.98 -22.25
C LEU A 505 7.55 33.29 -23.04
N PRO A 506 8.75 33.49 -23.63
CA PRO A 506 9.00 34.60 -24.55
C PRO A 506 8.10 34.53 -25.81
N THR A 507 7.64 35.69 -26.28
CA THR A 507 6.70 35.79 -27.41
C THR A 507 7.26 35.26 -28.73
N ASP A 508 8.57 35.38 -28.93
CA ASP A 508 9.31 34.85 -30.08
C ASP A 508 9.33 33.31 -30.08
N ILE A 509 9.53 32.68 -28.92
CA ILE A 509 9.49 31.22 -28.77
C ILE A 509 8.07 30.69 -29.04
N VAL A 510 7.04 31.36 -28.50
CA VAL A 510 5.64 31.03 -28.79
C VAL A 510 5.36 31.18 -30.29
N GLY A 511 5.79 32.28 -30.90
CA GLY A 511 5.61 32.54 -32.32
C GLY A 511 6.29 31.50 -33.22
N ALA A 512 7.54 31.15 -32.93
CA ALA A 512 8.30 30.13 -33.68
C ALA A 512 7.66 28.73 -33.57
N THR A 513 7.17 28.38 -32.38
CA THR A 513 6.47 27.11 -32.14
C THR A 513 5.16 27.06 -32.92
N VAL A 514 4.33 28.10 -32.83
CA VAL A 514 3.05 28.17 -33.57
C VAL A 514 3.29 28.13 -35.07
N THR A 515 4.27 28.88 -35.57
CA THR A 515 4.61 28.90 -37.01
C THR A 515 4.97 27.50 -37.49
N THR A 516 5.89 26.82 -36.80
CA THR A 516 6.31 25.45 -37.16
C THR A 516 5.15 24.46 -37.11
N LEU A 517 4.26 24.57 -36.13
CA LEU A 517 3.10 23.68 -36.01
C LEU A 517 2.00 23.99 -37.03
N VAL A 518 1.85 25.25 -37.47
CA VAL A 518 0.91 25.63 -38.54
C VAL A 518 1.43 25.16 -39.91
N GLU A 519 2.73 25.33 -40.18
CA GLU A 519 3.38 24.79 -41.39
C GLU A 519 3.11 23.30 -41.57
N LEU A 520 3.08 22.56 -40.45
CA LEU A 520 2.74 21.14 -40.37
C LEU A 520 1.40 20.81 -41.06
N PHE A 521 0.36 21.62 -40.85
CA PHE A 521 -0.98 21.42 -41.44
C PHE A 521 -1.13 22.04 -42.83
N GLN A 522 -0.21 22.89 -43.25
CA GLN A 522 -0.17 23.45 -44.61
C GLN A 522 0.43 22.45 -45.63
N HIS A 523 1.14 21.42 -45.17
CA HIS A 523 1.66 20.37 -46.04
C HIS A 523 0.54 19.46 -46.58
N GLY A 524 0.15 19.64 -47.85
CA GLY A 524 -0.93 18.86 -48.48
C GLY A 524 -0.75 17.33 -48.44
N GLN A 525 0.49 16.83 -48.42
CA GLN A 525 0.76 15.40 -48.27
C GLN A 525 0.42 14.87 -46.86
N PHE A 526 0.61 15.69 -45.82
CA PHE A 526 0.29 15.32 -44.44
C PHE A 526 -1.22 15.13 -44.26
N ALA A 527 -2.03 16.07 -44.76
CA ALA A 527 -3.49 15.97 -44.72
C ALA A 527 -4.00 14.68 -45.38
N SER A 528 -3.47 14.32 -46.55
CA SER A 528 -3.85 13.08 -47.25
C SER A 528 -3.49 11.80 -46.48
N LYS A 529 -2.37 11.82 -45.73
CA LYS A 529 -1.93 10.68 -44.90
C LYS A 529 -2.73 10.56 -43.60
N LEU A 530 -3.14 11.68 -43.01
CA LEU A 530 -4.05 11.68 -41.87
C LEU A 530 -5.43 11.12 -42.26
N GLU A 531 -5.95 11.53 -43.43
CA GLU A 531 -7.21 11.01 -43.96
C GLU A 531 -7.14 9.49 -44.19
N ALA A 532 -6.03 9.01 -44.77
CA ALA A 532 -5.80 7.58 -45.02
C ALA A 532 -5.76 6.72 -43.74
N LEU A 533 -5.40 7.28 -42.57
CA LEU A 533 -5.38 6.57 -41.30
C LEU A 533 -6.76 6.51 -40.61
N GLY A 534 -7.70 7.40 -40.95
CA GLY A 534 -8.98 7.49 -40.28
C GLY A 534 -8.87 8.01 -38.84
N ALA A 535 -9.17 7.17 -37.85
CA ALA A 535 -9.28 7.59 -36.44
C ALA A 535 -7.97 8.16 -35.84
N PRO A 536 -6.78 7.55 -36.02
CA PRO A 536 -5.52 8.12 -35.55
C PRO A 536 -5.18 9.46 -36.20
N GLY A 537 -5.48 9.62 -37.49
CA GLY A 537 -5.28 10.90 -38.18
C GLY A 537 -6.21 11.99 -37.67
N THR A 538 -7.46 11.63 -37.37
CA THR A 538 -8.44 12.52 -36.73
C THR A 538 -7.98 12.93 -35.32
N ALA A 539 -7.36 12.04 -34.56
CA ALA A 539 -6.83 12.34 -33.23
C ALA A 539 -5.74 13.42 -33.26
N VAL A 540 -4.86 13.42 -34.28
CA VAL A 540 -3.86 14.47 -34.49
C VAL A 540 -4.49 15.82 -34.80
N LEU A 541 -5.50 15.85 -35.69
CA LEU A 541 -6.26 17.07 -35.97
C LEU A 541 -6.93 17.62 -34.70
N CYS A 542 -7.55 16.76 -33.91
CA CYS A 542 -8.16 17.14 -32.64
C CYS A 542 -7.15 17.67 -31.63
N ALA A 543 -5.96 17.06 -31.52
CA ALA A 543 -4.89 17.54 -30.65
C ALA A 543 -4.42 18.94 -31.07
N PHE A 544 -4.24 19.17 -32.37
CA PHE A 544 -3.86 20.48 -32.89
C PHE A 544 -4.94 21.54 -32.68
N LEU A 545 -6.22 21.22 -32.91
CA LEU A 545 -7.32 22.14 -32.63
C LEU A 545 -7.40 22.49 -31.13
N LYS A 546 -7.14 21.53 -30.24
CA LYS A 546 -7.02 21.80 -28.80
C LYS A 546 -5.86 22.74 -28.49
N LEU A 547 -4.70 22.55 -29.13
CA LEU A 547 -3.55 23.44 -28.99
C LEU A 547 -3.89 24.86 -29.46
N LEU A 548 -4.48 25.01 -30.65
CA LEU A 548 -4.93 26.30 -31.17
C LEU A 548 -5.95 26.96 -30.25
N ARG A 549 -6.86 26.19 -29.67
CA ARG A 549 -7.83 26.69 -28.68
C ARG A 549 -7.12 27.24 -27.44
N ILE A 550 -6.17 26.51 -26.86
CA ILE A 550 -5.34 27.00 -25.73
C ILE A 550 -4.64 28.30 -26.12
N LEU A 551 -4.12 28.36 -27.35
CA LEU A 551 -3.46 29.53 -27.89
C LEU A 551 -4.43 30.73 -28.03
N VAL A 552 -5.65 30.52 -28.51
CA VAL A 552 -6.64 31.58 -28.74
C VAL A 552 -7.31 32.05 -27.45
N GLU A 553 -7.65 31.14 -26.52
CA GLU A 553 -8.37 31.45 -25.29
C GLU A 553 -7.57 32.37 -24.35
N GLU A 554 -6.25 32.26 -24.32
CA GLU A 554 -5.40 33.24 -23.64
C GLU A 554 -4.91 34.31 -24.63
N TYR A 555 -5.81 35.25 -24.93
CA TYR A 555 -5.65 36.35 -25.87
C TYR A 555 -4.29 37.06 -25.73
N SER A 556 -3.43 36.98 -26.77
CA SER A 556 -2.19 37.76 -26.86
C SER A 556 -2.12 38.47 -28.21
N PRO A 557 -1.73 39.76 -28.26
CA PRO A 557 -1.59 40.52 -29.51
C PRO A 557 -0.62 39.88 -30.52
N THR A 558 0.32 39.05 -30.06
CA THR A 558 1.23 38.27 -30.91
C THR A 558 0.50 37.21 -31.75
N LEU A 559 -0.53 36.57 -31.17
CA LEU A 559 -1.34 35.57 -31.87
C LEU A 559 -2.25 36.23 -32.91
N ALA A 560 -2.76 37.43 -32.62
CA ALA A 560 -3.58 38.20 -33.56
C ALA A 560 -2.80 38.55 -34.83
N GLY A 561 -1.51 38.90 -34.71
CA GLY A 561 -0.65 39.17 -35.87
C GLY A 561 -0.29 37.92 -36.68
N LEU A 562 -0.22 36.75 -36.05
CA LEU A 562 0.08 35.46 -36.70
C LEU A 562 -1.14 34.82 -37.37
N LEU A 563 -2.34 34.92 -36.77
CA LEU A 563 -3.59 34.44 -37.39
C LEU A 563 -4.08 35.32 -38.54
N HIS A 564 -3.62 36.56 -38.62
CA HIS A 564 -3.90 37.48 -39.73
C HIS A 564 -3.00 37.26 -40.96
N ARG A 565 -1.91 36.49 -40.83
CA ARG A 565 -1.04 36.08 -41.93
C ARG A 565 -1.38 34.65 -42.33
#